data_AF-A0A4Y2N0J0-F1
#
_entry.id   AF-A0A4Y2N0J0-F1
#
_cell.length_a   1.000
_cell.length_b   1.000
_cell.length_c   1.000
_cell.angle_alpha   90.00
_cell.angle_beta   90.00
_cell.angle_gamma   90.00
#
_symmetry.space_group_name_H-M   'P 1'
#
loop_
_entity.id
_entity.type
_entity.pdbx_description
1 polymer ?
#
loop_
_entity_poly.entity_id
_entity_poly.type
_entity_poly.pdbx_seq_one_letter_code
_entity_poly.pdbx_strand_id
1 'polypeptide(L)'
;MVTEWAHIMDKRPADRTEEDLEVIYNRLRSIEAFEKYHPSLLQQMCYFGYYEDLDKGVTLFRQGDTGTNWYAVLAGSLDVQVIQTTPEPIQVSVYRLQEITHSNKF
;
A
#
# COMPACT_ATOMS: atom_id res chain seq x y z
N MET A 1 6.72 11.30 16.29
CA MET A 1 8.07 11.31 15.71
C MET A 1 7.96 10.60 14.38
N VAL A 2 8.24 11.28 13.27
CA VAL A 2 8.33 10.60 11.97
C VAL A 2 9.47 9.59 12.10
N THR A 3 9.18 8.35 11.72
CA THR A 3 10.03 7.20 12.02
C THR A 3 11.11 7.08 10.95
N GLU A 4 12.34 6.72 11.34
CA GLU A 4 13.55 6.74 10.48
C GLU A 4 13.35 6.10 9.10
N TRP A 5 12.70 4.94 9.03
CA TRP A 5 12.41 4.25 7.75
C TRP A 5 11.57 5.08 6.78
N ALA A 6 10.65 5.92 7.27
CA ALA A 6 9.81 6.77 6.43
C ALA A 6 10.66 7.84 5.74
N HIS A 7 11.55 8.50 6.49
CA HIS A 7 12.50 9.47 5.93
C HIS A 7 13.46 8.86 4.91
N ILE A 8 13.85 7.59 5.10
CA ILE A 8 14.66 6.87 4.12
C ILE A 8 13.86 6.61 2.83
N MET A 9 12.57 6.29 2.96
CA MET A 9 11.70 6.09 1.78
C MET A 9 11.36 7.39 1.04
N ASP A 10 11.58 8.56 1.65
CA ASP A 10 11.53 9.86 0.94
C ASP A 10 12.77 10.10 0.06
N LYS A 11 13.89 9.40 0.32
CA LYS A 11 15.08 9.46 -0.55
C LYS A 11 14.75 8.84 -1.91
N ARG A 12 15.42 9.31 -2.96
CA ARG A 12 15.35 8.66 -4.28
C ARG A 12 15.88 7.23 -4.17
N PRO A 13 15.29 6.25 -4.87
CA PRO A 13 15.78 4.87 -4.90
C PRO A 13 17.30 4.73 -5.11
N ALA A 14 17.87 5.55 -6.00
CA ALA A 14 19.30 5.51 -6.32
C ALA A 14 20.21 6.05 -5.19
N ASP A 15 19.64 6.80 -4.24
CA ASP A 15 20.38 7.42 -3.13
C ASP A 15 20.29 6.59 -1.83
N ARG A 16 19.63 5.43 -1.86
CA ARG A 16 19.50 4.54 -0.71
C ARG A 16 20.70 3.62 -0.60
N THR A 17 21.31 3.58 0.58
CA THR A 17 22.42 2.68 0.91
C THR A 17 21.93 1.28 1.32
N GLU A 18 22.84 0.30 1.48
CA GLU A 18 22.46 -1.02 1.99
C GLU A 18 21.90 -0.96 3.43
N GLU A 19 22.48 -0.11 4.27
CA GLU A 19 22.01 0.13 5.64
C GLU A 19 20.59 0.73 5.64
N ASP A 20 20.32 1.68 4.74
CA ASP A 20 19.00 2.27 4.55
C ASP A 20 17.95 1.20 4.20
N LEU A 21 18.30 0.28 3.30
CA LEU A 21 17.41 -0.79 2.85
C LEU A 21 17.12 -1.80 3.96
N GLU A 22 18.10 -2.10 4.81
CA GLU A 22 17.91 -2.98 5.97
C GLU A 22 16.93 -2.36 6.97
N VAL A 23 17.03 -1.05 7.24
CA VAL A 23 16.09 -0.33 8.12
C VAL A 23 14.65 -0.42 7.58
N ILE A 24 14.45 -0.17 6.28
CA ILE A 24 13.13 -0.30 5.64
C ILE A 24 12.65 -1.74 5.72
N TYR A 25 13.49 -2.71 5.37
CA TYR A 25 13.12 -4.13 5.33
C TYR A 25 12.66 -4.64 6.69
N ASN A 26 13.42 -4.32 7.76
CA ASN A 26 13.08 -4.70 9.12
C ASN A 26 11.73 -4.12 9.55
N ARG A 27 11.43 -2.89 9.12
CA ARG A 27 10.10 -2.30 9.35
C ARG A 27 9.01 -3.03 8.56
N LEU A 28 9.16 -3.19 7.25
CA LEU A 28 8.12 -3.79 6.41
C LEU A 28 7.81 -5.22 6.86
N ARG A 29 8.83 -6.01 7.22
CA ARG A 29 8.66 -7.37 7.74
C ARG A 29 7.87 -7.44 9.05
N SER A 30 7.91 -6.38 9.86
CA SER A 30 7.15 -6.29 11.12
C SER A 30 5.66 -6.01 10.91
N ILE A 31 5.23 -5.68 9.69
CA ILE A 31 3.84 -5.38 9.36
C ILE A 31 3.15 -6.69 9.01
N GLU A 32 2.09 -7.03 9.73
CA GLU A 32 1.36 -8.30 9.59
C GLU A 32 0.88 -8.55 8.15
N ALA A 33 0.41 -7.51 7.46
CA ALA A 33 -0.02 -7.60 6.06
C ALA A 33 1.10 -8.06 5.10
N PHE A 34 2.36 -7.85 5.49
CA PHE A 34 3.55 -8.15 4.70
C PHE A 34 4.28 -9.42 5.15
N GLU A 35 3.91 -10.01 6.28
CA GLU A 35 4.56 -11.20 6.84
C GLU A 35 4.54 -12.39 5.88
N LYS A 36 3.46 -12.52 5.09
CA LYS A 36 3.26 -13.63 4.15
C LYS A 36 3.94 -13.42 2.79
N TYR A 37 4.47 -12.23 2.53
CA TYR A 37 5.13 -11.95 1.26
C TYR A 37 6.52 -12.55 1.21
N HIS A 38 6.90 -13.00 0.01
CA HIS A 38 8.23 -13.56 -0.20
C HIS A 38 9.30 -12.48 0.07
N PRO A 39 10.41 -12.82 0.76
CA PRO A 39 11.46 -11.84 1.11
C PRO A 39 11.96 -11.00 -0.08
N SER A 40 12.07 -11.60 -1.27
CA SER A 40 12.50 -10.86 -2.47
C SER A 40 11.52 -9.75 -2.86
N LEU A 41 10.21 -9.95 -2.68
CA LEU A 41 9.20 -8.91 -2.96
C LEU A 41 9.35 -7.74 -1.98
N LEU A 42 9.55 -8.03 -0.69
CA LEU A 42 9.80 -7.00 0.32
C LEU A 42 11.09 -6.24 0.03
N GLN A 43 12.15 -6.92 -0.41
CA GLN A 43 13.37 -6.25 -0.86
C GLN A 43 13.10 -5.32 -2.05
N GLN A 44 12.35 -5.77 -3.07
CA GLN A 44 11.98 -4.88 -4.19
C GLN A 44 11.20 -3.65 -3.72
N MET A 45 10.29 -3.81 -2.75
CA MET A 45 9.58 -2.68 -2.13
C MET A 45 10.54 -1.73 -1.40
N CYS A 46 11.58 -2.23 -0.73
CA CYS A 46 12.60 -1.38 -0.10
C CYS A 46 13.39 -0.56 -1.12
N TYR A 47 13.69 -1.14 -2.29
CA TYR A 47 14.44 -0.46 -3.35
C TYR A 47 13.59 0.58 -4.09
N PHE A 48 12.37 0.23 -4.49
CA PHE A 48 11.58 1.03 -5.44
C PHE A 48 10.37 1.72 -4.83
N GLY A 49 9.99 1.36 -3.60
CA GLY A 49 8.83 1.92 -2.92
C GLY A 49 9.07 3.34 -2.44
N TYR A 50 7.97 4.08 -2.30
CA TYR A 50 7.93 5.42 -1.72
C TYR A 50 6.98 5.42 -0.53
N TYR A 51 7.23 6.32 0.42
CA TYR A 51 6.31 6.60 1.51
C TYR A 51 5.52 7.86 1.20
N GLU A 52 4.22 7.84 1.47
CA GLU A 52 3.37 9.02 1.41
C GLU A 52 2.56 9.12 2.71
N ASP A 53 2.64 10.27 3.36
CA ASP A 53 1.75 10.64 4.46
C ASP A 53 0.68 11.57 3.90
N LEU A 54 -0.58 11.13 3.96
CA LEU A 54 -1.70 11.77 3.28
C LEU A 54 -2.67 12.38 4.27
N ASP A 55 -3.02 13.64 4.03
CA ASP A 55 -4.06 14.33 4.79
C ASP A 55 -5.44 13.73 4.53
N LYS A 56 -6.32 13.88 5.52
CA LYS A 56 -7.73 13.45 5.40
C LYS A 56 -8.40 14.18 4.22
N GLY A 57 -9.06 13.41 3.36
CA GLY A 57 -9.82 13.91 2.21
C GLY A 57 -9.03 13.93 0.90
N VAL A 58 -7.76 13.53 0.91
CA VAL A 58 -6.98 13.32 -0.33
C VAL A 58 -7.58 12.15 -1.13
N THR A 59 -7.72 12.34 -2.43
CA THR A 59 -8.15 11.29 -3.37
C THR A 59 -6.93 10.69 -4.07
N LEU A 60 -6.66 9.40 -3.85
CA LEU A 60 -5.54 8.67 -4.48
C LEU A 60 -5.72 8.48 -5.98
N PHE A 61 -6.90 8.05 -6.41
CA PHE A 61 -7.25 7.87 -7.82
C PHE A 61 -8.76 7.96 -8.00
N ARG A 62 -9.23 8.19 -9.24
CA ARG A 62 -10.64 8.22 -9.57
C ARG A 62 -11.02 7.02 -10.45
N GLN A 63 -12.27 6.61 -10.34
CA GLN A 63 -12.82 5.56 -11.19
C GLN A 63 -12.74 5.98 -12.66
N GLY A 64 -12.23 5.07 -13.51
CA GLY A 64 -12.02 5.32 -14.93
C GLY A 64 -10.62 5.84 -15.27
N ASP A 65 -9.84 6.29 -14.28
CA ASP A 65 -8.44 6.66 -14.50
C ASP A 65 -7.59 5.41 -14.74
N THR A 66 -6.55 5.55 -15.57
CA THR A 66 -5.56 4.48 -15.76
C THR A 66 -4.70 4.39 -14.50
N GLY A 67 -4.68 3.21 -13.85
CA GLY A 67 -3.85 2.96 -12.69
C GLY A 67 -2.35 2.96 -13.06
N THR A 68 -1.57 3.78 -12.35
CA THR A 68 -0.13 3.91 -12.56
C THR A 68 0.71 3.28 -11.45
N ASN A 69 0.15 3.15 -10.25
CA ASN A 69 0.84 2.72 -9.04
C ASN A 69 0.01 1.69 -8.26
N TRP A 70 0.69 0.90 -7.43
CA TRP A 70 0.07 0.08 -6.39
C TRP A 70 0.38 0.67 -5.02
N TYR A 71 -0.57 0.59 -4.10
CA TYR A 71 -0.47 1.18 -2.76
C TYR A 71 -0.76 0.13 -1.69
N ALA A 72 -0.04 0.24 -0.58
CA ALA A 72 -0.35 -0.47 0.66
C ALA A 72 -0.59 0.53 1.79
N VAL A 73 -1.71 0.38 2.50
CA VAL A 73 -2.06 1.23 3.63
C VAL A 73 -1.30 0.75 4.86
N LEU A 74 -0.31 1.51 5.31
CA LEU A 74 0.50 1.16 6.49
C LEU A 74 -0.17 1.57 7.81
N ALA A 75 -0.95 2.66 7.77
CA ALA A 75 -1.73 3.16 8.90
C ALA A 75 -2.94 3.96 8.40
N GLY A 76 -4.01 3.99 9.19
CA GLY A 76 -5.27 4.66 8.83
C GLY A 76 -6.22 3.78 8.01
N SER A 77 -7.13 4.42 7.28
CA SER A 77 -8.15 3.77 6.47
C SER A 77 -8.47 4.60 5.24
N LEU A 78 -8.91 3.93 4.17
CA LEU A 78 -9.36 4.57 2.94
C LEU A 78 -10.85 4.28 2.72
N ASP A 79 -11.56 5.28 2.18
CA ASP A 79 -12.92 5.09 1.69
C ASP A 79 -12.88 4.80 0.18
N VAL A 80 -13.46 3.67 -0.22
CA VAL A 80 -13.59 3.29 -1.63
C VAL A 80 -15.01 3.62 -2.11
N GLN A 81 -15.12 4.53 -3.06
CA GLN A 81 -16.40 4.94 -3.67
C GLN A 81 -16.48 4.44 -5.10
N VAL A 82 -17.58 3.76 -5.44
CA VAL A 82 -17.88 3.32 -6.80
C VAL A 82 -19.09 4.09 -7.30
N ILE A 83 -18.89 4.89 -8.34
CA ILE A 83 -19.96 5.63 -9.02
C ILE A 83 -20.54 4.70 -10.08
N GLN A 84 -21.78 4.25 -9.85
CA GLN A 84 -22.52 3.46 -10.84
C GLN A 84 -23.03 4.37 -11.95
N THR A 85 -22.66 4.08 -13.19
CA THR A 85 -23.15 4.79 -14.39
C THR A 85 -24.21 4.01 -15.17
N THR A 86 -24.68 2.87 -14.65
CA THR A 86 -25.70 2.02 -15.28
C THR A 86 -26.98 1.97 -14.42
N PRO A 87 -28.19 2.04 -15.01
CA PRO A 87 -29.45 1.95 -14.27
C PRO A 87 -29.85 0.52 -13.86
N GLU A 88 -29.04 -0.50 -14.15
CA GLU A 88 -29.32 -1.89 -13.74
C GLU A 88 -28.72 -2.20 -12.36
N PRO A 89 -29.49 -2.81 -11.44
CA PRO A 89 -29.00 -3.17 -10.12
C PRO A 89 -28.01 -4.34 -10.20
N ILE A 90 -26.72 -4.04 -10.16
CA ILE A 90 -25.68 -5.04 -9.95
C ILE A 90 -25.60 -5.32 -8.45
N GLN A 91 -25.71 -6.60 -8.04
CA GLN A 91 -25.37 -6.99 -6.68
C GLN A 91 -23.88 -6.70 -6.42
N VAL A 92 -23.61 -5.64 -5.67
CA VAL A 92 -22.26 -5.32 -5.21
C VAL A 92 -22.08 -5.90 -3.81
N SER A 93 -21.32 -6.98 -3.70
CA SER A 93 -20.84 -7.48 -2.41
C SER A 93 -19.77 -6.53 -1.88
N VAL A 94 -20.14 -5.66 -0.93
CA VAL A 94 -19.20 -4.78 -0.24
C VAL A 94 -18.48 -5.60 0.84
N TYR A 95 -17.23 -5.97 0.57
CA TYR A 95 -16.37 -6.62 1.58
C TYR A 95 -15.73 -5.54 2.46
N ARG A 96 -16.13 -5.49 3.73
CA ARG A 96 -15.40 -4.74 4.76
C ARG A 96 -14.11 -5.50 5.07
N LEU A 97 -12.95 -4.83 4.99
CA LEU A 97 -11.64 -5.37 5.41
C LEU A 97 -11.54 -5.54 6.94
N GLN A 98 -12.45 -6.34 7.50
CA GLN A 98 -12.29 -6.97 8.82
C GLN A 98 -12.55 -8.49 8.77
N GLU A 99 -12.98 -9.03 7.63
CA GLU A 99 -13.16 -10.47 7.45
C GLU A 99 -12.72 -10.91 6.04
N ILE A 100 -11.41 -11.10 5.84
CA ILE A 100 -10.93 -12.05 4.82
C ILE A 100 -9.98 -13.02 5.52
N THR A 101 -10.59 -13.98 6.22
CA THR A 101 -9.92 -15.21 6.62
C THR A 101 -10.02 -16.15 5.41
N HIS A 102 -8.93 -16.24 4.65
CA HIS A 102 -8.70 -17.12 3.49
C HIS A 102 -9.37 -16.76 2.16
N SER A 103 -8.55 -16.26 1.23
CA SER A 103 -8.53 -16.79 -0.14
C SER A 103 -7.24 -16.36 -0.85
N ASN A 104 -6.30 -17.28 -0.97
CA ASN A 104 -5.23 -17.23 -1.95
C ASN A 104 -5.83 -17.40 -3.34
N LYS A 105 -5.57 -16.48 -4.26
CA LYS A 105 -5.22 -16.80 -5.65
C LYS A 105 -4.24 -15.74 -6.14
N PHE A 106 -3.13 -16.23 -6.69
CA PHE A 106 -1.98 -15.51 -7.23
C PHE A 106 -2.34 -14.26 -8.05
#